data_AF-A0A651GNP5-F1
#
_entry.id   AF-A0A651GNP5-F1
#
_cell.length_a   1.000
_cell.length_b   1.000
_cell.length_c   1.000
_cell.angle_alpha   90.00
_cell.angle_beta   90.00
_cell.angle_gamma   90.00
#
_symmetry.space_group_name_H-M   'P 1'
#
loop_
_entity.id
_entity.type
_entity.pdbx_description
1 polymer ?
#
loop_
_entity_poly.entity_id
_entity_poly.type
_entity_poly.pdbx_seq_one_letter_code
_entity_poly.pdbx_strand_id
1 'polypeptide(L)'
;MKTNIVAFLLGAILITACGGSASEQEQAKNEMESLAHRIDSLEQVLFSHESRVDREAAAQLLQSYIKFVDTYPTDERAPHFLYKGAGIARGVGVHNRAIEMYFRILDDYPDFGKDPEIYFLIAFTLDNDVKDIEGAKGMYNEVIARFPDHEFAVQAEERLKTIDLTDEELIELFMQRNAEAEAGAAGS
;
A
#
# COMPACT_ATOMS: atom_id res chain seq x y z
N MET A 1 -55.40 -56.06 -7.81
CA MET A 1 -54.16 -56.12 -7.01
C MET A 1 -53.28 -54.95 -7.40
N LYS A 2 -53.16 -54.01 -6.46
CA LYS A 2 -52.13 -52.96 -6.23
C LYS A 2 -51.63 -52.10 -7.40
N THR A 3 -52.27 -50.93 -7.52
CA THR A 3 -51.70 -49.66 -7.95
C THR A 3 -50.50 -49.29 -7.08
N ASN A 4 -49.36 -48.89 -7.65
CA ASN A 4 -48.27 -48.22 -6.93
C ASN A 4 -47.92 -46.91 -7.61
N ILE A 5 -48.51 -45.85 -7.05
CA ILE A 5 -48.07 -44.47 -7.16
C ILE A 5 -46.79 -44.34 -6.33
N VAL A 6 -45.70 -43.86 -6.94
CA VAL A 6 -44.60 -43.25 -6.21
C VAL A 6 -44.41 -41.85 -6.79
N ALA A 7 -45.14 -40.91 -6.20
CA ALA A 7 -44.80 -39.51 -6.22
C ALA A 7 -43.88 -39.28 -5.02
N PHE A 8 -42.70 -38.70 -5.23
CA PHE A 8 -42.12 -37.77 -4.25
C PHE A 8 -41.15 -36.81 -4.95
N LEU A 9 -41.68 -35.62 -5.20
CA LEU A 9 -40.99 -34.34 -5.28
C LEU A 9 -39.76 -34.29 -4.38
N LEU A 10 -38.57 -34.10 -4.96
CA LEU A 10 -37.42 -33.61 -4.21
C LEU A 10 -36.63 -32.60 -5.05
N GLY A 11 -36.77 -31.34 -4.63
CA GLY A 11 -35.70 -30.34 -4.69
C GLY A 11 -35.41 -29.76 -6.06
N ALA A 12 -36.29 -28.87 -6.53
CA ALA A 12 -35.81 -27.70 -7.26
C ALA A 12 -34.85 -26.95 -6.32
N ILE A 13 -33.55 -27.20 -6.47
CA ILE A 13 -32.50 -26.40 -5.85
C ILE A 13 -32.58 -25.05 -6.56
N LEU A 14 -33.36 -24.15 -5.95
CA LEU A 14 -33.35 -22.74 -6.26
C LEU A 14 -31.92 -22.26 -6.02
N ILE A 15 -31.24 -21.94 -7.11
CA ILE A 15 -30.01 -21.15 -7.11
C ILE A 15 -30.45 -19.71 -6.77
N THR A 16 -30.92 -19.47 -5.54
CA THR A 16 -31.00 -18.11 -4.98
C THR A 16 -29.64 -17.80 -4.38
N ALA A 17 -28.67 -17.63 -5.26
CA ALA A 17 -27.39 -17.05 -4.96
C ALA A 17 -27.38 -15.63 -5.55
N CYS A 18 -27.29 -14.64 -4.66
CA CYS A 18 -27.07 -13.21 -4.92
C CYS A 18 -28.16 -12.48 -5.70
N GLY A 19 -29.14 -11.94 -4.98
CA GLY A 19 -30.08 -10.95 -5.50
C GLY A 19 -30.61 -10.08 -4.36
N GLY A 20 -29.78 -9.17 -3.84
CA GLY A 20 -30.28 -8.07 -3.00
C GLY A 20 -31.36 -7.32 -3.78
N SER A 21 -32.36 -6.81 -3.07
CA SER A 21 -33.43 -6.03 -3.70
C SER A 21 -32.84 -4.83 -4.46
N ALA A 22 -33.49 -4.41 -5.55
CA ALA A 22 -33.05 -3.25 -6.31
C ALA A 22 -32.85 -1.99 -5.43
N SER A 23 -33.65 -1.86 -4.36
CA SER A 23 -33.49 -0.81 -3.34
C SER A 23 -32.22 -0.95 -2.50
N GLU A 24 -31.81 -2.17 -2.13
CA GLU A 24 -30.60 -2.39 -1.34
C GLU A 24 -29.33 -2.14 -2.16
N GLN A 25 -29.34 -2.56 -3.44
CA GLN A 25 -28.23 -2.29 -4.36
C GLN A 25 -28.07 -0.79 -4.64
N GLU A 26 -29.18 -0.10 -4.87
CA GLU A 26 -29.20 1.35 -5.07
C GLU A 26 -28.73 2.10 -3.81
N GLN A 27 -29.16 1.66 -2.62
CA GLN A 27 -28.69 2.23 -1.37
C GLN A 27 -27.19 2.04 -1.17
N ALA A 28 -26.66 0.84 -1.38
CA ALA A 28 -25.23 0.56 -1.25
C ALA A 28 -24.39 1.41 -2.21
N LYS A 29 -24.88 1.62 -3.44
CA LYS A 29 -24.26 2.50 -4.43
C LYS A 29 -24.25 3.96 -3.96
N ASN A 30 -25.39 4.47 -3.49
CA ASN A 30 -25.50 5.85 -2.98
C ASN A 30 -24.58 6.09 -1.76
N GLU A 31 -24.45 5.10 -0.88
CA GLU A 31 -23.52 5.17 0.26
C GLU A 31 -22.06 5.20 -0.21
N MET A 32 -21.71 4.41 -1.22
CA MET A 32 -20.38 4.39 -1.82
C MET A 32 -20.02 5.72 -2.47
N GLU A 33 -20.93 6.29 -3.26
CA GLU A 33 -20.76 7.59 -3.92
C GLU A 33 -20.64 8.72 -2.89
N SER A 34 -21.45 8.69 -1.83
CA SER A 34 -21.35 9.64 -0.71
C SER A 34 -19.99 9.57 -0.01
N LEU A 35 -19.47 8.36 0.23
CA LEU A 35 -18.14 8.18 0.81
C LEU A 35 -17.03 8.64 -0.13
N ALA A 36 -17.16 8.38 -1.44
CA ALA A 36 -16.23 8.86 -2.46
C ALA A 36 -16.19 10.40 -2.51
N HIS A 37 -17.35 11.06 -2.50
CA HIS A 37 -17.41 12.53 -2.46
C HIS A 37 -16.80 13.12 -1.18
N ARG A 38 -16.95 12.45 -0.04
CA ARG A 38 -16.28 12.84 1.21
C ARG A 38 -14.77 12.73 1.05
N ILE A 39 -14.27 11.65 0.46
CA ILE A 39 -12.84 11.46 0.16
C ILE A 39 -12.34 12.60 -0.73
N ASP A 40 -13.02 12.89 -1.84
CA ASP A 40 -12.62 13.95 -2.77
C ASP A 40 -12.51 15.31 -2.08
N SER A 41 -13.47 15.63 -1.21
CA SER A 41 -13.49 16.89 -0.46
C SER A 41 -12.32 17.00 0.51
N LEU A 42 -11.98 15.90 1.18
CA LEU A 42 -10.85 15.83 2.11
C LEU A 42 -9.50 15.86 1.37
N GLU A 43 -9.39 15.19 0.23
CA GLU A 43 -8.22 15.29 -0.66
C GLU A 43 -8.01 16.74 -1.09
N GLN A 44 -9.08 17.45 -1.49
CA GLN A 44 -8.98 18.86 -1.88
C GLN A 44 -8.48 19.75 -0.72
N VAL A 45 -8.96 19.54 0.50
CA VAL A 45 -8.47 20.27 1.68
C VAL A 45 -6.99 19.98 1.91
N LEU A 46 -6.60 18.70 1.88
CA LEU A 46 -5.26 18.27 2.25
C LEU A 46 -4.20 18.67 1.22
N PHE A 47 -4.55 18.63 -0.07
CA PHE A 47 -3.62 18.88 -1.17
C PHE A 47 -3.68 20.31 -1.75
N SER A 48 -4.58 21.18 -1.27
CA SER A 48 -4.67 22.59 -1.72
C SER A 48 -3.71 23.56 -1.02
N HIS A 49 -3.07 23.16 0.09
CA HIS A 49 -2.22 24.04 0.88
C HIS A 49 -0.75 23.59 0.84
N GLU A 50 0.11 24.38 0.19
CA GLU A 50 1.52 24.02 -0.06
C GLU A 50 2.41 23.97 1.19
N SER A 51 1.99 24.48 2.34
CA SER A 51 2.95 24.79 3.41
C SER A 51 2.90 23.87 4.64
N ARG A 52 1.77 23.22 4.96
CA ARG A 52 1.65 22.26 6.08
C ARG A 52 0.50 21.28 5.87
N VAL A 53 0.77 19.98 6.00
CA VAL A 53 -0.26 18.94 6.05
C VAL A 53 -1.11 19.13 7.32
N ASP A 54 -2.40 19.38 7.15
CA ASP A 54 -3.36 19.39 8.25
C ASP A 54 -3.53 17.96 8.80
N ARG A 55 -3.04 17.72 10.02
CA ARG A 55 -3.07 16.40 10.66
C ARG A 55 -4.48 15.90 10.93
N GLU A 56 -5.42 16.80 11.19
CA GLU A 56 -6.82 16.44 11.45
C GLU A 56 -7.49 16.02 10.14
N ALA A 57 -7.32 16.81 9.07
CA ALA A 57 -7.80 16.45 7.74
C ALA A 57 -7.17 15.14 7.25
N ALA A 58 -5.88 14.93 7.49
CA ALA A 58 -5.20 13.67 7.18
C ALA A 58 -5.80 12.49 7.93
N ALA A 59 -6.06 12.61 9.24
CA ALA A 59 -6.68 11.56 10.03
C ALA A 59 -8.08 11.19 9.51
N GLN A 60 -8.90 12.20 9.19
CA GLN A 60 -10.23 11.99 8.61
C GLN A 60 -10.17 11.34 7.23
N LEU A 61 -9.19 11.70 6.40
CA LEU A 61 -9.00 11.11 5.08
C LEU A 61 -8.56 9.66 5.19
N LEU A 62 -7.58 9.35 6.05
CA LEU A 62 -7.13 7.98 6.32
C LEU A 62 -8.29 7.10 6.81
N GLN A 63 -9.13 7.61 7.72
CA GLN A 63 -10.32 6.88 8.17
C GLN A 63 -11.31 6.63 7.02
N SER A 64 -11.49 7.62 6.13
CA SER A 64 -12.42 7.50 5.00
C SER A 64 -11.90 6.49 3.96
N TYR A 65 -10.59 6.46 3.69
CA TYR A 65 -9.97 5.44 2.84
C TYR A 65 -10.13 4.04 3.42
N ILE A 66 -9.78 3.82 4.69
CA ILE A 66 -9.92 2.51 5.31
C ILE A 66 -11.38 2.06 5.30
N LYS A 67 -12.32 2.96 5.64
CA LYS A 67 -13.75 2.65 5.57
C LYS A 67 -14.17 2.25 4.14
N PHE A 68 -13.68 2.95 3.13
CA PHE A 68 -14.01 2.61 1.74
C PHE A 68 -13.50 1.21 1.38
N VAL A 69 -12.23 0.93 1.69
CA VAL A 69 -11.59 -0.36 1.39
C VAL A 69 -12.25 -1.51 2.15
N ASP A 70 -12.64 -1.30 3.41
CA ASP A 70 -13.31 -2.32 4.24
C ASP A 70 -14.74 -2.60 3.75
N THR A 71 -15.46 -1.58 3.28
CA THR A 71 -16.84 -1.72 2.82
C THR A 71 -16.93 -2.18 1.35
N TYR A 72 -16.01 -1.73 0.50
CA TYR A 72 -16.03 -1.95 -0.95
C TYR A 72 -14.69 -2.53 -1.46
N PRO A 73 -14.23 -3.69 -0.95
CA PRO A 73 -12.91 -4.24 -1.26
C PRO A 73 -12.74 -4.70 -2.71
N THR A 74 -13.81 -4.80 -3.49
CA THR A 74 -13.76 -5.21 -4.91
C THR A 74 -13.84 -4.03 -5.86
N ASP A 75 -14.02 -2.81 -5.34
CA ASP A 75 -14.02 -1.60 -6.15
C ASP A 75 -12.59 -1.29 -6.62
N GLU A 76 -12.44 -0.92 -7.89
CA GLU A 76 -11.14 -0.67 -8.51
C GLU A 76 -10.33 0.43 -7.81
N ARG A 77 -10.99 1.34 -7.08
CA ARG A 77 -10.35 2.42 -6.33
C ARG A 77 -9.74 1.97 -5.00
N ALA A 78 -10.14 0.81 -4.48
CA ALA A 78 -9.69 0.32 -3.18
C ALA A 78 -8.16 0.24 -3.03
N PRO A 79 -7.40 -0.38 -3.95
CA PRO A 79 -5.94 -0.39 -3.83
C PRO A 79 -5.32 1.01 -4.01
N HIS A 80 -5.93 1.88 -4.81
CA HIS A 80 -5.48 3.27 -4.92
C HIS A 80 -5.66 4.05 -3.62
N PHE A 81 -6.75 3.83 -2.88
CA PHE A 81 -6.97 4.45 -1.57
C PHE A 81 -6.04 3.90 -0.50
N LEU A 82 -5.73 2.60 -0.52
CA LEU A 82 -4.67 2.05 0.32
C LEU A 82 -3.32 2.69 0.01
N TYR A 83 -2.96 2.80 -1.28
CA TYR A 83 -1.67 3.36 -1.69
C TYR A 83 -1.52 4.84 -1.29
N LYS A 84 -2.52 5.66 -1.63
CA LYS A 84 -2.57 7.08 -1.23
C LYS A 84 -2.56 7.23 0.28
N GLY A 85 -3.35 6.41 0.99
CA GLY A 85 -3.44 6.44 2.43
C GLY A 85 -2.13 6.06 3.10
N ALA A 86 -1.40 5.06 2.60
CA ALA A 86 -0.09 4.69 3.10
C ALA A 86 0.92 5.86 2.96
N GLY A 87 0.92 6.53 1.81
CA GLY A 87 1.74 7.73 1.59
C GLY A 87 1.43 8.86 2.57
N ILE A 88 0.14 9.16 2.81
CA ILE A 88 -0.29 10.16 3.79
C ILE A 88 0.11 9.76 5.20
N ALA A 89 -0.19 8.52 5.60
CA ALA A 89 0.12 7.99 6.92
C ALA A 89 1.62 8.09 7.22
N ARG A 90 2.47 7.75 6.25
CA ARG A 90 3.92 7.94 6.36
C ARG A 90 4.28 9.42 6.53
N GLY A 91 3.74 10.29 5.69
CA GLY A 91 4.01 11.74 5.72
C GLY A 91 3.59 12.43 7.02
N VAL A 92 2.56 11.94 7.72
CA VAL A 92 2.13 12.49 9.02
C VAL A 92 2.74 11.79 10.23
N GLY A 93 3.62 10.80 10.04
CA GLY A 93 4.35 10.13 11.12
C GLY A 93 3.69 8.87 11.67
N VAL A 94 2.66 8.34 11.01
CA VAL A 94 1.95 7.12 11.43
C VAL A 94 2.49 5.92 10.66
N HIS A 95 3.79 5.68 10.81
CA HIS A 95 4.60 4.78 9.97
C HIS A 95 4.11 3.32 9.96
N ASN A 96 3.78 2.75 11.12
CA ASN A 96 3.24 1.39 11.20
C ASN A 96 1.94 1.24 10.42
N ARG A 97 1.08 2.26 10.44
CA ARG A 97 -0.17 2.25 9.67
C ARG A 97 0.10 2.30 8.16
N ALA A 98 1.10 3.06 7.74
CA ALA A 98 1.53 3.06 6.34
C ALA A 98 1.99 1.66 5.89
N ILE A 99 2.83 1.01 6.70
CA ILE A 99 3.33 -0.34 6.45
C ILE A 99 2.17 -1.36 6.38
N GLU A 100 1.22 -1.31 7.33
CA GLU A 100 0.01 -2.15 7.30
C GLU A 100 -0.79 -1.97 6.01
N MET A 101 -0.98 -0.72 5.57
CA MET A 101 -1.71 -0.43 4.33
C MET A 101 -0.97 -0.94 3.10
N TYR A 102 0.35 -0.85 3.06
CA TYR A 102 1.17 -1.41 1.99
C TYR A 102 1.11 -2.94 1.94
N PHE A 103 1.24 -3.63 3.07
CA PHE A 103 1.10 -5.09 3.11
C PHE A 103 -0.29 -5.53 2.65
N ARG A 104 -1.34 -4.78 3.04
CA ARG A 104 -2.70 -5.06 2.57
C ARG A 104 -2.84 -4.94 1.05
N ILE A 105 -2.09 -4.05 0.39
CA ILE A 105 -2.07 -4.00 -1.08
C ILE A 105 -1.45 -5.27 -1.65
N LEU A 106 -0.29 -5.70 -1.12
CA LEU A 106 0.41 -6.89 -1.58
C LEU A 106 -0.43 -8.17 -1.38
N ASP A 107 -1.19 -8.24 -0.29
CA ASP A 107 -2.00 -9.42 0.07
C ASP A 107 -3.36 -9.44 -0.65
N ASP A 108 -4.10 -8.32 -0.62
CA ASP A 108 -5.49 -8.27 -1.11
C ASP A 108 -5.58 -7.85 -2.59
N TYR A 109 -4.56 -7.18 -3.15
CA TYR A 109 -4.60 -6.56 -4.49
C TYR A 109 -3.34 -6.84 -5.33
N PRO A 110 -3.00 -8.11 -5.61
CA PRO A 110 -1.77 -8.48 -6.33
C PRO A 110 -1.69 -7.95 -7.78
N ASP A 111 -2.83 -7.56 -8.38
CA ASP A 111 -2.88 -7.01 -9.74
C ASP A 111 -2.70 -5.48 -9.79
N PHE A 112 -2.43 -4.81 -8.67
CA PHE A 112 -2.28 -3.36 -8.61
C PHE A 112 -1.06 -2.83 -9.38
N GLY A 113 -0.05 -3.69 -9.61
CA GLY A 113 1.09 -3.40 -10.49
C GLY A 113 2.13 -2.45 -9.88
N LYS A 114 2.14 -2.30 -8.55
CA LYS A 114 3.10 -1.44 -7.82
C LYS A 114 3.99 -2.20 -6.85
N ASP A 115 3.99 -3.53 -6.90
CA ASP A 115 4.70 -4.37 -5.93
C ASP A 115 6.17 -4.00 -5.71
N PRO A 116 7.02 -3.76 -6.74
CA PRO A 116 8.41 -3.40 -6.51
C PRO A 116 8.56 -2.10 -5.73
N GLU A 117 7.71 -1.11 -6.05
CA GLU A 117 7.64 0.18 -5.35
C GLU A 117 7.17 -0.03 -3.91
N ILE A 118 6.15 -0.86 -3.69
CA ILE A 118 5.57 -1.10 -2.36
C ILE A 118 6.56 -1.82 -1.44
N TYR A 119 7.23 -2.88 -1.88
CA TYR A 119 8.27 -3.54 -1.09
C TYR A 119 9.39 -2.56 -0.71
N PHE A 120 9.83 -1.74 -1.65
CA PHE A 120 10.84 -0.71 -1.39
C PHE A 120 10.33 0.34 -0.39
N LEU A 121 9.09 0.81 -0.52
CA LEU A 121 8.50 1.79 0.40
C LEU A 121 8.33 1.24 1.82
N ILE A 122 7.98 -0.04 1.98
CA ILE A 122 7.95 -0.70 3.29
C ILE A 122 9.37 -0.72 3.88
N ALA A 123 10.36 -1.21 3.12
CA ALA A 123 11.75 -1.26 3.55
C ALA A 123 12.28 0.12 3.95
N PHE A 124 12.04 1.12 3.12
CA PHE A 124 12.44 2.50 3.34
C PHE A 124 11.81 3.09 4.59
N THR A 125 10.53 2.80 4.85
CA THR A 125 9.82 3.26 6.06
C THR A 125 10.38 2.58 7.31
N LEU A 126 10.68 1.27 7.25
CA LEU A 126 11.30 0.54 8.35
C LEU A 126 12.70 1.09 8.69
N ASP A 127 13.50 1.36 7.67
CA ASP A 127 14.87 1.88 7.75
C ASP A 127 14.92 3.32 8.29
N ASN A 128 14.15 4.21 7.69
CA ASN A 128 14.29 5.64 7.93
C ASN A 128 13.40 6.16 9.06
N ASP A 129 12.20 5.61 9.18
CA ASP A 129 11.18 6.17 10.05
C ASP A 129 10.98 5.33 11.33
N VAL A 130 10.93 3.99 11.21
CA VAL A 130 10.71 3.08 12.35
C VAL A 130 12.02 2.70 13.05
N LYS A 131 13.15 2.72 12.32
CA LYS A 131 14.47 2.26 12.79
C LYS A 131 14.53 0.76 13.09
N ASP A 132 13.72 -0.02 12.37
CA ASP A 132 13.80 -1.49 12.34
C ASP A 132 14.69 -1.92 11.18
N ILE A 133 15.99 -1.94 11.43
CA ILE A 133 17.01 -2.26 10.40
C ILE A 133 16.86 -3.69 9.89
N GLU A 134 16.56 -4.65 10.76
CA GLU A 134 16.41 -6.05 10.35
C GLU A 134 15.15 -6.25 9.51
N GLY A 135 14.03 -5.64 9.90
CA GLY A 135 12.82 -5.60 9.08
C GLY A 135 13.07 -4.95 7.72
N ALA A 136 13.79 -3.82 7.70
CA ALA A 136 14.16 -3.14 6.46
C ALA A 136 15.01 -4.02 5.53
N LYS A 137 16.04 -4.69 6.06
CA LYS A 137 16.84 -5.66 5.29
C LYS A 137 15.98 -6.74 4.68
N GLY A 138 15.03 -7.29 5.44
CA GLY A 138 14.08 -8.28 4.94
C GLY A 138 13.35 -7.78 3.70
N MET A 139 12.75 -6.59 3.78
CA MET A 139 11.94 -6.03 2.69
C MET A 139 12.78 -5.55 1.49
N TYR A 140 13.98 -5.03 1.72
CA TYR A 140 14.92 -4.74 0.63
C TYR A 140 15.34 -6.02 -0.11
N ASN A 141 15.58 -7.12 0.60
CA ASN A 141 15.86 -8.40 -0.05
C ASN A 141 14.66 -8.96 -0.81
N GLU A 142 13.42 -8.74 -0.35
CA GLU A 142 12.22 -9.14 -1.11
C GLU A 142 12.11 -8.43 -2.47
N VAL A 143 12.35 -7.11 -2.54
CA VAL A 143 12.32 -6.41 -3.83
C VAL A 143 13.44 -6.88 -4.77
N ILE A 144 14.64 -7.14 -4.23
CA ILE A 144 15.78 -7.66 -5.01
C ILE A 144 15.48 -9.06 -5.56
N ALA A 145 14.97 -9.95 -4.71
CA ALA A 145 14.70 -11.34 -5.08
C ALA A 145 13.56 -11.47 -6.10
N ARG A 146 12.52 -10.64 -5.98
CA ARG A 146 11.33 -10.72 -6.84
C ARG A 146 11.45 -9.90 -8.13
N PHE A 147 12.18 -8.79 -8.08
CA PHE A 147 12.24 -7.82 -9.17
C PHE A 147 13.70 -7.39 -9.47
N PRO A 148 14.61 -8.34 -9.76
CA PRO A 148 16.06 -8.07 -9.83
C PRO A 148 16.45 -7.02 -10.87
N ASP A 149 15.69 -6.89 -11.96
CA ASP A 149 15.97 -5.93 -13.04
C ASP A 149 15.27 -4.56 -12.82
N HIS A 150 14.52 -4.39 -11.72
CA HIS A 150 13.79 -3.15 -11.44
C HIS A 150 14.68 -2.10 -10.75
N GLU A 151 14.43 -0.81 -11.03
CA GLU A 151 15.22 0.28 -10.43
C GLU A 151 15.20 0.30 -8.89
N PHE A 152 14.11 -0.18 -8.29
CA PHE A 152 13.99 -0.32 -6.84
C PHE A 152 14.84 -1.46 -6.26
N ALA A 153 15.09 -2.53 -7.02
CA ALA A 153 16.04 -3.56 -6.60
C ALA A 153 17.46 -2.99 -6.59
N VAL A 154 17.84 -2.24 -7.63
CA VAL A 154 19.15 -1.56 -7.69
C VAL A 154 19.31 -0.58 -6.50
N GLN A 155 18.28 0.23 -6.21
CA GLN A 155 18.32 1.14 -5.07
C GLN A 155 18.39 0.40 -3.72
N ALA A 156 17.67 -0.71 -3.59
CA ALA A 156 17.73 -1.56 -2.40
C ALA A 156 19.12 -2.17 -2.20
N GLU A 157 19.76 -2.67 -3.26
CA GLU A 157 21.13 -3.19 -3.21
C GLU A 157 22.12 -2.12 -2.76
N GLU A 158 22.04 -0.90 -3.31
CA GLU A 158 22.90 0.21 -2.90
C GLU A 158 22.68 0.58 -1.43
N ARG A 159 21.43 0.60 -0.96
CA ARG A 159 21.14 0.88 0.45
C ARG A 159 21.68 -0.22 1.37
N LEU A 160 21.54 -1.49 1.01
CA LEU A 160 22.01 -2.62 1.81
C LEU A 160 23.53 -2.61 2.05
N LYS A 161 24.32 -2.04 1.13
CA LYS A 161 25.78 -1.90 1.31
C LYS A 161 26.17 -1.00 2.49
N THR A 162 25.28 -0.10 2.90
CA THR A 162 25.53 0.92 3.92
C THR A 162 24.53 0.88 5.08
N ILE A 163 23.64 -0.11 5.12
CA ILE A 163 22.50 -0.11 6.06
C ILE A 163 22.90 -0.22 7.53
N ASP A 164 24.03 -0.87 7.80
CA ASP A 164 24.57 -1.06 9.15
C ASP A 164 25.54 0.04 9.58
N LEU A 165 25.84 1.01 8.70
CA LEU A 165 26.78 2.08 9.00
C LEU A 165 26.11 3.18 9.83
N THR A 166 26.86 3.77 10.76
CA THR A 166 26.45 5.02 11.41
C THR A 166 26.57 6.21 10.45
N ASP A 167 25.97 7.35 10.82
CA ASP A 167 26.09 8.58 10.04
C ASP A 167 27.56 9.01 9.89
N GLU A 168 28.38 8.85 10.94
CA GLU A 168 29.82 9.15 10.90
C GLU A 168 30.58 8.22 9.94
N GLU A 169 30.33 6.91 10.03
CA GLU A 169 30.95 5.92 9.15
C GLU A 169 30.56 6.15 7.68
N LEU A 170 29.30 6.56 7.45
CA LEU A 170 28.80 6.88 6.13
C LEU A 170 29.45 8.16 5.57
N ILE A 171 29.64 9.20 6.40
CA ILE A 171 30.36 10.41 6.01
C ILE A 171 31.81 10.08 5.64
N GLU A 172 32.51 9.28 6.46
CA GLU A 172 33.88 8.88 6.20
C GLU A 172 34.00 8.10 4.89
N LEU A 173 33.10 7.13 4.67
CA LEU A 173 33.03 6.36 3.42
C LEU A 173 32.87 7.26 2.20
N PHE A 174 31.97 8.25 2.25
CA PHE A 174 31.75 9.17 1.13
C PHE A 174 32.91 10.15 0.92
N MET A 175 33.53 10.64 1.99
CA MET A 175 34.73 11.48 1.90
C MET A 175 35.89 10.74 1.23
N GLN A 176 36.11 9.48 1.62
CA GLN A 176 37.15 8.65 1.01
C GLN A 176 36.88 8.40 -0.48
N ARG A 177 35.66 7.99 -0.85
CA ARG A 177 35.29 7.74 -2.25
C ARG A 177 35.45 8.98 -3.14
N ASN A 178 35.11 10.16 -2.63
CA ASN A 178 35.28 11.41 -3.37
C ASN A 178 36.76 11.74 -3.59
N ALA A 179 37.60 11.59 -2.56
CA ALA A 179 39.05 11.82 -2.67
C ALA A 179 39.72 10.86 -3.67
N GLU A 180 39.30 9.59 -3.68
CA GLU A 180 39.79 8.58 -4.65
C GLU A 180 39.37 8.91 -6.09
N ALA A 181 38.12 9.36 -6.29
CA ALA A 181 37.64 9.77 -7.61
C ALA A 181 38.39 10.99 -8.17
N GLU A 182 38.66 11.99 -7.32
CA GLU A 182 39.44 13.17 -7.69
C GLU A 182 40.90 12.81 -8.04
N ALA A 183 41.53 11.95 -7.24
CA ALA A 183 42.88 11.47 -7.51
C ALA A 183 42.97 10.67 -8.81
N GLY A 184 41.96 9.82 -9.09
CA GLY A 184 41.86 9.08 -10.34
C GLY A 184 41.70 9.97 -11.57
N ALA A 185 40.88 11.02 -11.47
CA ALA A 185 40.66 11.98 -12.56
C ALA A 185 41.88 12.90 -12.83
N ALA A 186 42.68 13.19 -11.80
CA ALA A 186 43.90 13.99 -11.96
C ALA A 186 45.08 13.19 -12.55
N GLY A 187 45.01 11.85 -12.50
CA GLY A 187 46.04 10.94 -13.01
C GLY A 187 45.80 10.41 -14.43
N SER A 188 44.63 10.67 -15.03
CA SER A 188 44.22 10.26 -16.39
C SER A 188 44.32 11.41 -17.39
#